data_AF-A0A2S7YUE5-F1
#
_entry.id   AF-A0A2S7YUE5-F1
#
_cell.length_a   1.000
_cell.length_b   1.000
_cell.length_c   1.000
_cell.angle_alpha   90.00
_cell.angle_beta   90.00
_cell.angle_gamma   90.00
#
_symmetry.space_group_name_H-M   'P 1'
#
loop_
_entity.id
_entity.type
_entity.pdbx_description
1 polymer ?
#
loop_
_entity_poly.entity_id
_entity_poly.type
_entity_poly.pdbx_seq_one_letter_code
_entity_poly.pdbx_strand_id
1 'polypeptide(L)'
;MLDSNSLIGMPWQLAKSRLQAAHIPFKVMIGGSFNRFFDIADKGFYVARITKVDECLHILVYRPMIASDFGNSIEVDYAKEII
;
A
#
# COMPACT_ATOMS: atom_id res chain seq x y z
N MET A 1 13.31 -18.67 9.14
CA MET A 1 12.14 -18.68 8.22
C MET A 1 11.77 -17.23 7.92
N LEU A 2 11.44 -16.90 6.68
CA LEU A 2 10.94 -15.56 6.34
C LEU A 2 9.60 -15.38 7.05
N ASP A 3 9.52 -14.51 8.05
CA ASP A 3 8.23 -14.13 8.61
C ASP A 3 7.45 -13.41 7.51
N SER A 4 6.37 -14.02 7.03
CA SER A 4 5.62 -13.50 5.89
C SER A 4 5.03 -12.12 6.20
N ASN A 5 4.75 -11.83 7.47
CA ASN A 5 4.25 -10.52 7.89
C ASN A 5 5.31 -9.41 7.74
N SER A 6 6.60 -9.75 7.72
CA SER A 6 7.68 -8.78 7.48
C SER A 6 7.62 -8.16 6.08
N LEU A 7 6.89 -8.75 5.13
CA LEU A 7 6.74 -8.23 3.77
C LEU A 7 5.64 -7.17 3.64
N ILE A 8 4.76 -7.03 4.64
CA ILE A 8 3.67 -6.04 4.61
C ILE A 8 4.27 -4.63 4.57
N GLY A 9 3.72 -3.77 3.71
CA GLY A 9 4.22 -2.41 3.46
C GLY A 9 5.39 -2.34 2.48
N MET A 10 6.04 -3.44 2.11
CA MET A 10 7.14 -3.41 1.14
C MET A 10 6.64 -3.14 -0.29
N PRO A 11 7.47 -2.48 -1.13
CA PRO A 11 7.24 -2.46 -2.57
C PRO A 11 7.11 -3.89 -3.12
N TRP A 12 6.09 -4.12 -3.94
CA TRP A 12 5.77 -5.45 -4.46
C TRP A 12 6.94 -6.10 -5.19
N GLN A 13 7.73 -5.33 -5.94
CA GLN A 13 8.91 -5.85 -6.65
C GLN A 13 9.95 -6.44 -5.68
N LEU A 14 10.18 -5.79 -4.54
CA LEU A 14 11.09 -6.27 -3.52
C LEU A 14 10.55 -7.52 -2.81
N ALA A 15 9.27 -7.49 -2.42
CA ALA A 15 8.63 -8.63 -1.78
C ALA A 15 8.60 -9.86 -2.70
N LYS A 16 8.25 -9.67 -3.98
CA LYS A 16 8.26 -10.71 -5.01
C LYS A 16 9.63 -11.35 -5.15
N SER A 17 10.69 -10.54 -5.25
CA SER A 17 12.07 -11.05 -5.36
C SER A 17 12.45 -11.93 -4.17
N ARG A 18 12.10 -11.53 -2.94
CA ARG A 18 12.36 -12.32 -1.72
C ARG A 18 11.59 -13.64 -1.69
N LEU A 19 10.32 -13.62 -2.08
CA LEU A 19 9.49 -14.82 -2.14
C LEU A 19 10.01 -15.82 -3.18
N GLN A 20 10.43 -15.31 -4.34
CA GLN A 20 11.03 -16.12 -5.41
C GLN A 20 12.37 -16.72 -4.97
N ALA A 21 13.26 -15.93 -4.36
CA ALA A 21 14.54 -16.43 -3.83
C ALA A 21 14.36 -17.51 -2.76
N ALA A 22 13.31 -17.40 -1.94
CA ALA A 22 12.97 -18.38 -0.93
C ALA A 22 12.15 -19.59 -1.47
N HIS A 23 11.86 -19.63 -2.77
CA HIS A 23 11.03 -20.66 -3.40
C HIS A 23 9.65 -20.84 -2.74
N ILE A 24 9.08 -19.75 -2.21
CA ILE A 24 7.77 -19.77 -1.55
C ILE A 24 6.67 -19.64 -2.62
N PRO A 25 5.72 -20.58 -2.73
CA PRO A 25 4.59 -20.45 -3.65
C PRO A 25 3.66 -19.30 -3.26
N PHE A 26 3.27 -18.46 -4.22
CA PHE A 26 2.35 -17.36 -3.96
C PHE A 26 1.40 -17.08 -5.14
N LYS A 27 0.24 -16.50 -4.79
CA LYS A 27 -0.72 -15.89 -5.71
C LYS A 27 -0.87 -14.42 -5.37
N VAL A 28 -0.97 -13.57 -6.38
CA VAL A 28 -1.12 -12.12 -6.20
C VAL A 28 -2.50 -11.66 -6.68
N MET A 29 -3.13 -10.81 -5.89
CA MET A 29 -4.35 -10.10 -6.25
C MET A 29 -4.11 -8.59 -6.14
N ILE A 30 -4.52 -7.85 -7.17
CA ILE A 30 -4.50 -6.40 -7.15
C ILE A 30 -5.84 -5.93 -6.60
N GLY A 31 -5.81 -5.27 -5.45
CA GLY A 31 -7.01 -4.66 -4.89
C GLY A 31 -7.27 -3.28 -5.49
N GLY A 32 -8.54 -2.87 -5.50
CA GLY A 32 -8.92 -1.48 -5.80
C GLY A 32 -8.62 -0.58 -4.59
N SER A 33 -7.87 0.49 -4.81
CA SER A 33 -7.79 1.59 -3.84
C SER A 33 -8.91 2.56 -4.21
N PHE A 34 -9.83 2.83 -3.28
CA PHE A 34 -10.90 3.81 -3.45
C PHE A 34 -10.79 4.82 -2.30
N ASN A 35 -9.72 5.60 -2.32
CA ASN A 35 -9.53 6.66 -1.34
C ASN A 35 -10.09 7.97 -1.89
N ARG A 36 -10.96 8.63 -1.12
CA ARG A 36 -11.57 9.92 -1.49
C ARG A 36 -10.69 11.13 -1.16
N PHE A 37 -9.64 10.94 -0.37
CA PHE A 37 -8.80 12.00 0.21
C PHE A 37 -7.41 12.07 -0.42
N PHE A 38 -6.94 10.96 -0.99
CA PHE A 38 -5.60 10.86 -1.55
C PHE A 38 -5.68 10.34 -2.97
N ASP A 39 -4.92 10.98 -3.86
CA ASP A 39 -4.69 10.46 -5.20
C ASP A 39 -3.96 9.12 -5.13
N ILE A 40 -4.25 8.26 -6.10
CA ILE A 40 -3.65 6.94 -6.20
C ILE A 40 -2.57 7.02 -7.27
N ALA A 41 -1.35 6.59 -6.93
CA ALA A 41 -0.26 6.58 -7.88
C ALA A 41 -0.60 5.73 -9.11
N ASP A 42 -0.21 6.19 -10.29
CA ASP A 42 -0.43 5.44 -11.54
C ASP A 42 0.44 4.18 -11.65
N LYS A 43 1.50 4.11 -10.85
CA LYS A 43 2.55 3.09 -10.94
C LYS A 43 2.92 2.56 -9.56
N GLY A 44 3.44 1.33 -9.58
CA GLY A 44 3.93 0.66 -8.39
C GLY A 44 2.81 0.01 -7.56
N PHE A 45 3.22 -0.88 -6.68
CA PHE A 45 2.35 -1.58 -5.75
C PHE A 45 3.10 -1.80 -4.45
N TYR A 46 2.38 -1.87 -3.34
CA TYR A 46 2.90 -2.32 -2.06
C TYR A 46 2.06 -3.48 -1.53
N VAL A 47 2.69 -4.32 -0.70
CA VAL A 47 2.02 -5.45 -0.05
C VAL A 47 1.10 -4.94 1.04
N ALA A 48 -0.20 -5.13 0.87
CA ALA A 48 -1.21 -4.67 1.81
C ALA A 48 -1.54 -5.73 2.85
N ARG A 49 -1.65 -6.99 2.41
CA ARG A 49 -2.01 -8.12 3.27
C ARG A 49 -1.43 -9.40 2.70
N ILE A 50 -1.03 -10.29 3.59
CA ILE A 50 -0.67 -11.67 3.27
C ILE A 50 -1.59 -12.59 4.04
N THR A 51 -2.15 -13.58 3.35
CA THR A 51 -2.95 -14.64 3.96
C THR A 51 -2.35 -15.97 3.56
N LYS A 52 -2.07 -16.84 4.53
CA LYS A 52 -1.63 -18.20 4.23
C LYS A 52 -2.85 -19.07 3.96
N VAL A 53 -2.90 -19.70 2.79
CA VAL A 53 -3.93 -20.65 2.39
C VAL A 53 -3.20 -21.92 1.96
N ASP A 54 -3.35 -22.98 2.74
CA ASP A 54 -2.59 -24.22 2.59
C ASP A 54 -1.07 -23.96 2.58
N GLU A 55 -0.38 -24.37 1.51
CA GLU A 55 1.06 -24.16 1.28
C GLU A 55 1.35 -22.93 0.40
N CYS A 56 0.34 -22.10 0.11
CA CYS A 56 0.48 -20.93 -0.76
C CYS A 56 0.18 -19.62 -0.02
N LEU A 57 0.98 -18.60 -0.31
CA LEU A 57 0.70 -17.25 0.18
C LEU A 57 -0.21 -16.51 -0.80
N HIS A 58 -1.36 -16.04 -0.32
CA HIS A 58 -2.23 -15.14 -1.04
C HIS A 58 -1.89 -13.70 -0.67
N ILE A 59 -1.38 -12.95 -1.64
CA ILE A 59 -0.83 -11.61 -1.45
C ILE A 59 -1.76 -10.60 -2.08
N LEU A 60 -2.29 -9.71 -1.26
CA LEU A 60 -3.05 -8.56 -1.71
C LEU A 60 -2.11 -7.37 -1.85
N VAL A 61 -2.10 -6.75 -3.04
CA VAL A 61 -1.32 -5.55 -3.30
C VAL A 61 -2.22 -4.38 -3.66
N TYR A 62 -1.85 -3.18 -3.22
CA TYR A 62 -2.51 -1.93 -3.58
C TYR A 62 -1.54 -0.99 -4.26
N ARG A 63 -2.08 -0.09 -5.08
CA ARG A 63 -1.32 1.06 -5.58
C ARG A 63 -1.05 2.02 -4.43
N PRO A 64 0.15 2.63 -4.34
CA PRO A 64 0.47 3.62 -3.32
C PRO A 64 -0.52 4.80 -3.37
N MET A 65 -0.89 5.31 -2.21
CA MET A 65 -1.53 6.61 -2.10
C MET A 65 -0.44 7.67 -2.20
N ILE A 66 -0.66 8.68 -3.03
CA ILE A 66 0.19 9.86 -3.11
C ILE A 66 -0.29 10.79 -2.01
N ALA A 67 0.64 11.23 -1.15
CA ALA A 67 0.34 12.36 -0.29
C ALA A 67 0.02 13.53 -1.22
N SER A 68 -1.24 13.96 -1.22
CA SER A 68 -1.60 15.23 -1.86
C SER A 68 -0.66 16.28 -1.29
N ASP A 69 -0.17 17.19 -2.14
CA ASP A 69 0.53 18.36 -1.64
C ASP A 69 -0.37 18.93 -0.53
N PHE A 70 0.13 18.98 0.71
CA PHE A 70 -0.44 19.82 1.76
C PHE A 70 -0.20 21.28 1.32
N GLY A 71 -0.83 21.66 0.23
CA GLY A 71 -0.55 22.82 -0.59
C GLY A 71 -1.84 23.61 -0.68
N ASN A 72 -1.93 24.61 0.17
CA ASN A 72 -3.07 25.49 0.39
C ASN A 72 -4.28 24.75 0.96
N SER A 73 -4.15 24.37 2.24
CA SER A 73 -5.30 24.61 3.12
C SER A 73 -5.71 26.06 2.84
N ILE A 74 -6.89 26.26 2.24
CA ILE A 74 -7.68 27.43 2.58
C ILE A 74 -7.90 27.23 4.08
N GLU A 75 -6.96 27.70 4.90
CA GLU A 75 -7.25 27.95 6.30
C GLU A 75 -8.54 28.72 6.24
N VAL A 76 -9.58 28.05 6.71
CA VAL A 76 -10.90 28.60 6.78
C VAL A 76 -10.74 29.79 7.71
N ASP A 77 -10.69 30.98 7.11
CA ASP A 77 -10.34 32.28 7.67
C ASP A 77 -11.40 32.76 8.69
N TYR A 78 -12.13 31.84 9.34
CA TYR A 78 -13.13 32.13 10.36
C TYR A 78 -12.54 32.71 11.65
N ALA A 79 -11.20 32.77 11.77
CA ALA A 79 -10.52 33.33 12.94
C ALA A 79 -9.85 34.70 12.67
N LYS A 80 -10.19 35.40 11.57
CA LYS A 80 -9.70 36.78 11.35
C LYS A 80 -10.59 37.90 11.85
N GLU A 81 -11.76 37.61 12.41
CA GLU A 81 -12.58 38.66 13.04
C GLU A 81 -13.27 38.16 14.31
N ILE A 82 -12.55 38.16 15.44
CA ILE A 82 -13.18 38.45 16.73
C ILE A 82 -12.23 39.36 17.55
N ILE A 83 -12.51 40.66 17.40
CA ILE A 83 -12.34 41.80 18.33
C ILE A 83 -10.93 42.13 18.85
#